data_AF-A0A2I1K6I6-F1
#
_entry.id   AF-A0A2I1K6I6-F1
#
_cell.length_a   1.000
_cell.length_b   1.000
_cell.length_c   1.000
_cell.angle_alpha   90.00
_cell.angle_beta   90.00
_cell.angle_gamma   90.00
#
_symmetry.space_group_name_H-M   'P 1'
#
loop_
_entity.id
_entity.type
_entity.pdbx_description
1 polymer ?
#
loop_
_entity_poly.entity_id
_entity_poly.type
_entity_poly.pdbx_seq_one_letter_code
_entity_poly.pdbx_strand_id
1 'polypeptide(L)'
;MFYLIQAIILALLTIITFVMTLLLGVVLFCIYRRWNQGKNKELFNGLLITTLGILLVAVLKKLILHIFRFSYFPYEVYLLRYLSLPILAILITVILFGLAQTAHDDLYESNYFNRLSQKEVLQAEFQSTINVYMKEIQNLTHNYFKPHNEKQYTHTRPCYNKPSGVAFAPGSTPAYLNDHRSFFVYLLLSILTLGVYNFFYVYEMARSANIACAGDGEHTTGLLSFILLNLITCGFYNFYWQYALANRLSSNGPRYGYPIQENGTTILLWLLFGSWICGIGLLIAIYLQIKNMNIICAGYNQAVANHYQQQ
;
A
#
# COMPACT_ATOMS: atom_id res chain seq x y z
N MET A 1 19.41 30.08 -17.63
CA MET A 1 19.81 28.70 -18.00
C MET A 1 20.43 27.94 -16.83
N PHE A 2 21.48 28.45 -16.17
CA PHE A 2 22.13 27.78 -15.03
C PHE A 2 21.20 27.46 -13.85
N TYR A 3 20.29 28.38 -13.48
CA TYR A 3 19.30 28.12 -12.41
C TYR A 3 18.33 26.99 -12.74
N LEU A 4 17.91 26.88 -14.01
CA LEU A 4 16.99 25.83 -14.43
C LEU A 4 17.67 24.46 -14.33
N ILE A 5 18.91 24.37 -14.79
CA ILE A 5 19.71 23.14 -14.71
C ILE A 5 19.93 22.73 -13.25
N GLN A 6 20.31 23.67 -12.39
CA GLN A 6 20.50 23.40 -10.96
C GLN A 6 19.20 22.97 -10.27
N ALA A 7 18.08 23.65 -10.55
CA ALA A 7 16.77 23.31 -9.98
C ALA A 7 16.34 21.90 -10.39
N ILE A 8 16.55 21.53 -11.66
CA ILE A 8 16.29 20.17 -12.15
C ILE A 8 17.16 19.15 -11.42
N ILE A 9 18.47 19.39 -11.28
CA ILE A 9 19.39 18.48 -10.59
C ILE A 9 19.00 18.32 -9.11
N LEU A 10 18.66 19.41 -8.41
CA LEU A 10 18.22 19.35 -7.02
C LEU A 10 16.86 18.65 -6.86
N ALA A 11 15.94 18.83 -7.80
CA ALA A 11 14.67 18.10 -7.85
C ALA A 11 14.91 16.60 -8.03
N LEU A 12 15.77 16.20 -8.98
CA LEU A 12 16.16 14.81 -9.20
C LEU A 12 16.80 14.20 -7.95
N LEU A 13 17.75 14.88 -7.31
CA LEU A 13 18.35 14.40 -6.06
C LEU A 13 17.34 14.31 -4.92
N THR A 14 16.29 15.14 -4.92
CA THR A 14 15.20 15.06 -3.94
C THR A 14 14.31 13.85 -4.17
N ILE A 15 14.01 13.54 -5.43
CA ILE A 15 13.32 12.31 -5.80
C ILE A 15 14.15 11.08 -5.39
N ILE A 16 15.46 11.09 -5.66
CA ILE A 16 16.36 9.99 -5.26
C ILE A 16 16.39 9.82 -3.73
N THR A 17 16.46 10.91 -2.97
CA THR A 17 16.36 10.83 -1.49
C THR A 17 15.05 10.20 -1.05
N PHE A 18 13.92 10.61 -1.64
CA PHE A 18 12.62 10.05 -1.31
C PHE A 18 12.55 8.54 -1.59
N VAL A 19 13.07 8.10 -2.75
CA VAL A 19 13.18 6.67 -3.09
C VAL A 19 14.05 5.92 -2.08
N MET A 20 15.21 6.46 -1.71
CA MET A 20 16.09 5.84 -0.71
C MET A 20 15.45 5.76 0.68
N THR A 21 14.65 6.75 1.07
CA THR A 21 13.89 6.71 2.33
C THR A 21 12.77 5.67 2.30
N LEU A 22 12.07 5.50 1.18
CA LEU A 22 11.11 4.41 1.01
C LEU A 22 11.79 3.04 1.09
N LEU A 23 12.95 2.88 0.44
CA LEU A 23 13.76 1.66 0.52
C LEU A 23 14.20 1.35 1.95
N LEU A 24 14.63 2.36 2.72
CA LEU A 24 14.93 2.20 4.14
C LEU A 24 13.71 1.68 4.92
N GLY A 25 12.51 2.22 4.66
CA GLY A 25 11.26 1.72 5.26
C GLY A 25 10.98 0.24 4.93
N VAL A 26 11.19 -0.17 3.68
CA VAL A 26 11.07 -1.58 3.25
C VAL A 26 12.10 -2.46 3.96
N VAL A 27 13.34 -1.99 4.08
CA VAL A 27 14.41 -2.70 4.80
C VAL A 27 14.04 -2.92 6.27
N LEU A 28 13.59 -1.87 6.96
CA LEU A 28 13.18 -1.95 8.36
C LEU A 28 12.00 -2.92 8.55
N PHE A 29 11.03 -2.89 7.63
CA PHE A 29 9.92 -3.84 7.63
C PHE A 29 10.38 -5.30 7.47
N CYS A 30 11.32 -5.56 6.56
CA CYS A 30 11.87 -6.90 6.36
C CYS A 30 12.69 -7.38 7.56
N ILE A 31 13.49 -6.50 8.16
CA ILE A 31 14.23 -6.77 9.41
C ILE A 31 13.25 -7.16 10.50
N TYR A 32 12.21 -6.35 10.74
CA TYR A 32 11.18 -6.66 11.74
C TYR A 32 10.52 -8.03 11.51
N ARG A 33 10.19 -8.38 10.27
CA ARG A 33 9.47 -9.62 9.94
C ARG A 33 10.36 -10.87 9.96
N ARG A 34 11.64 -10.74 9.60
CA ARG A 34 12.55 -11.87 9.35
C ARG A 34 13.74 -11.94 10.31
N TRP A 35 13.74 -11.12 11.36
CA TRP A 35 14.74 -11.18 12.42
C TRP A 35 14.87 -12.62 12.94
N ASN A 36 16.10 -13.13 13.02
CA ASN A 36 16.45 -14.48 13.50
C ASN A 36 15.88 -15.64 12.67
N GLN A 37 15.66 -15.43 11.37
CA GLN A 37 15.25 -16.50 10.43
C GLN A 37 16.37 -16.95 9.48
N GLY A 38 17.64 -16.71 9.83
CA GLY A 38 18.82 -17.29 9.17
C GLY A 38 19.44 -16.47 8.03
N LYS A 39 18.96 -15.25 7.74
CA LYS A 39 19.56 -14.33 6.76
C LYS A 39 19.80 -12.92 7.32
N ASN A 40 20.20 -12.86 8.59
CA ASN A 40 20.40 -11.61 9.31
C ASN A 40 21.50 -10.77 8.63
N LYS A 41 22.59 -11.37 8.14
CA LYS A 41 23.66 -10.68 7.41
C LYS A 41 23.12 -9.90 6.21
N GLU A 42 22.35 -10.53 5.32
CA GLU A 42 21.79 -9.89 4.13
C GLU A 42 20.78 -8.79 4.48
N LEU A 43 19.99 -8.99 5.53
CA LEU A 43 19.06 -7.96 6.01
C LEU A 43 19.81 -6.69 6.45
N PHE A 44 20.87 -6.85 7.24
CA PHE A 44 21.70 -5.73 7.70
C PHE A 44 22.58 -5.13 6.60
N ASN A 45 23.04 -5.91 5.63
CA ASN A 45 23.67 -5.38 4.42
C ASN A 45 22.72 -4.43 3.69
N GLY A 46 21.43 -4.78 3.59
CA GLY A 46 20.41 -3.88 3.02
C GLY A 46 20.26 -2.57 3.80
N LEU A 47 20.35 -2.64 5.13
CA LEU A 47 20.34 -1.45 6.00
C LEU A 47 21.56 -0.57 5.77
N LEU A 48 22.75 -1.15 5.67
CA LEU A 48 23.98 -0.41 5.37
C LEU A 48 23.95 0.22 3.97
N ILE A 49 23.54 -0.52 2.95
CA ILE A 49 23.46 -0.02 1.56
C ILE A 49 22.49 1.17 1.48
N THR A 50 21.32 1.06 2.09
CA THR A 50 20.32 2.14 2.07
C THR A 50 20.80 3.38 2.85
N THR A 51 21.38 3.20 4.02
CA THR A 51 21.97 4.31 4.81
C THR A 51 23.12 5.00 4.07
N LEU A 52 24.03 4.24 3.46
CA LEU A 52 25.12 4.79 2.65
C LEU A 52 24.59 5.52 1.41
N GLY A 53 23.54 5.01 0.77
CA GLY A 53 22.88 5.66 -0.35
C GLY A 53 22.27 7.02 0.04
N ILE A 54 21.58 7.10 1.19
CA ILE A 54 21.05 8.37 1.72
C ILE A 54 22.18 9.36 1.99
N LEU A 55 23.28 8.89 2.61
CA LEU A 55 24.44 9.72 2.91
C LEU A 55 25.11 10.24 1.64
N LEU A 56 25.32 9.39 0.63
CA LEU A 56 25.90 9.77 -0.66
C LEU A 56 25.07 10.87 -1.33
N VAL A 57 23.74 10.72 -1.37
CA VAL A 57 22.85 11.73 -1.97
C VAL A 57 22.88 13.04 -1.18
N ALA A 58 22.97 12.98 0.16
CA ALA A 58 23.11 14.17 0.98
C ALA A 58 24.42 14.92 0.71
N VAL A 59 25.54 14.20 0.57
CA VAL A 59 26.85 14.75 0.19
C VAL A 59 26.80 15.39 -1.20
N LEU A 60 26.24 14.70 -2.19
CA LEU A 60 26.08 15.23 -3.55
C LEU A 60 25.26 16.53 -3.57
N LYS A 61 24.15 16.58 -2.83
CA LYS A 61 23.34 17.80 -2.68
C LYS A 61 24.16 18.95 -2.10
N LYS A 62 24.94 18.70 -1.05
CA LYS A 62 25.82 19.72 -0.45
C LYS A 62 26.89 20.19 -1.42
N LEU A 63 27.51 19.28 -2.16
CA LEU A 63 28.53 19.60 -3.16
C LEU A 63 27.97 20.47 -4.27
N ILE A 64 26.78 20.16 -4.79
CA ILE A 64 26.10 20.98 -5.81
C ILE A 64 25.76 22.36 -5.25
N LEU A 65 25.18 22.45 -4.05
CA LEU A 65 24.89 23.74 -3.43
C LEU A 65 26.16 24.58 -3.21
N HIS A 66 27.29 23.94 -2.91
CA HIS A 66 28.58 24.61 -2.72
C HIS A 66 29.16 25.14 -4.05
N ILE A 67 29.14 24.33 -5.12
CA ILE A 67 29.66 24.71 -6.44
C ILE A 67 28.91 25.91 -7.02
N PHE A 68 27.58 25.92 -6.91
CA PHE A 68 26.77 26.98 -7.50
C PHE A 68 26.66 28.24 -6.62
N ARG A 69 27.31 28.25 -5.43
CA ARG A 69 27.58 29.39 -4.54
C ARG A 69 26.45 30.43 -4.41
N PHE A 70 25.19 29.99 -4.44
CA PHE A 70 24.04 30.90 -4.40
C PHE A 70 23.44 30.97 -3.00
N SER A 71 23.95 31.91 -2.21
CA SER A 71 23.43 32.29 -0.88
C SER A 71 22.25 33.26 -1.05
N TYR A 72 21.02 32.77 -1.15
CA TYR A 72 19.84 33.65 -1.09
C TYR A 72 18.65 33.07 -0.30
N PHE A 73 18.88 32.06 0.55
CA PHE A 73 17.88 31.60 1.52
C PHE A 73 18.54 31.33 2.88
N PRO A 74 17.87 31.63 4.01
CA PRO A 74 18.46 31.55 5.34
C PRO A 74 18.98 30.14 5.62
N TYR A 75 20.30 30.07 5.80
CA TYR A 75 21.11 28.85 5.90
C TYR A 75 20.70 27.93 7.05
N GLU A 76 20.16 28.50 8.14
CA GLU A 76 19.70 27.80 9.35
C GLU A 76 18.63 26.72 9.06
N VAL A 77 17.59 27.06 8.29
CA VAL A 77 16.46 26.14 8.02
C VAL A 77 16.84 25.06 7.00
N TYR A 78 17.78 25.37 6.10
CA TYR A 78 18.24 24.42 5.09
C TYR A 78 19.21 23.39 5.64
N LEU A 79 20.09 23.77 6.58
CA LEU A 79 21.10 22.86 7.12
C LEU A 79 20.45 21.69 7.88
N LEU A 80 19.49 21.99 8.75
CA LEU A 80 18.73 21.01 9.53
C LEU A 80 17.95 20.05 8.61
N ARG A 81 17.33 20.56 7.53
CA ARG A 81 16.55 19.75 6.59
C ARG A 81 17.39 18.73 5.81
N TYR A 82 18.64 19.04 5.46
CA TYR A 82 19.51 18.13 4.70
C TYR A 82 20.26 17.13 5.57
N LEU A 83 20.56 17.48 6.82
CA LEU A 83 21.31 16.63 7.74
C LEU A 83 20.42 15.76 8.63
N SER A 84 19.16 16.14 8.88
CA SER A 84 18.26 15.37 9.75
C SER A 84 18.02 13.94 9.28
N LEU A 85 17.74 13.74 7.99
CA LEU A 85 17.51 12.41 7.40
C LEU A 85 18.73 11.48 7.44
N PRO A 86 19.94 11.88 6.99
CA PRO A 86 21.11 11.02 7.09
C PRO A 86 21.51 10.76 8.55
N ILE A 87 21.40 11.75 9.45
CA ILE A 87 21.65 11.55 10.88
C ILE A 87 20.69 10.50 11.45
N LEU A 88 19.40 10.60 11.15
CA LEU A 88 18.41 9.63 11.59
C LEU A 88 18.68 8.23 11.04
N ALA A 89 19.03 8.11 9.75
CA ALA A 89 19.34 6.82 9.13
C ALA A 89 20.58 6.16 9.77
N ILE A 90 21.63 6.95 10.07
CA ILE A 90 22.81 6.48 10.80
C ILE A 90 22.42 6.04 12.21
N LEU A 91 21.65 6.85 12.94
CA LEU A 91 21.22 6.54 14.30
C LEU A 91 20.43 5.22 14.34
N ILE A 92 19.47 5.04 13.44
CA ILE A 92 18.70 3.80 13.29
C ILE A 92 19.63 2.62 13.01
N THR A 93 20.61 2.79 12.12
CA THR A 93 21.57 1.74 11.77
C THR A 93 22.42 1.33 12.98
N VAL A 94 22.95 2.31 13.71
CA VAL A 94 23.76 2.08 14.92
C VAL A 94 22.95 1.39 16.01
N ILE A 95 21.72 1.85 16.26
CA ILE A 95 20.82 1.25 17.26
C ILE A 95 20.51 -0.20 16.90
N LEU A 96 20.10 -0.48 15.67
CA LEU A 96 19.76 -1.84 15.24
C LEU A 96 20.98 -2.77 15.27
N PHE A 97 22.16 -2.26 14.92
CA PHE A 97 23.40 -3.02 15.01
C PHE A 97 23.79 -3.33 16.47
N GLY A 98 23.64 -2.35 17.37
CA GLY A 98 23.84 -2.56 18.80
C GLY A 98 22.87 -3.61 19.38
N LEU A 99 21.59 -3.54 19.00
CA LEU A 99 20.60 -4.55 19.38
C LEU A 99 20.95 -5.94 18.84
N ALA A 100 21.46 -6.02 17.61
CA ALA A 100 21.90 -7.28 17.03
C ALA A 100 23.05 -7.91 17.81
N GLN A 101 24.03 -7.10 18.23
CA GLN A 101 25.14 -7.58 19.06
C GLN A 101 24.67 -8.12 20.42
N THR A 102 23.67 -7.48 21.03
CA THR A 102 23.12 -7.96 22.31
C THR A 102 22.29 -9.25 22.17
N ALA A 103 21.83 -9.57 20.96
CA ALA A 103 20.97 -10.72 20.71
C ALA A 103 21.72 -12.03 20.38
N HIS A 104 23.07 -12.00 20.36
CA HIS A 104 23.98 -13.11 20.03
C HIS A 104 23.73 -13.79 18.66
N ASP A 105 24.43 -13.27 17.65
CA ASP A 105 25.02 -14.00 16.52
C ASP A 105 26.11 -13.07 15.95
N ASP A 106 27.31 -13.57 15.66
CA ASP A 106 28.33 -12.79 14.92
C ASP A 106 27.77 -12.48 13.53
N LEU A 107 27.15 -11.31 13.39
CA LEU A 107 26.37 -10.94 12.21
C LEU A 107 27.24 -10.90 10.94
N TYR A 108 28.52 -10.62 11.13
CA TYR A 108 29.55 -10.60 10.10
C TYR A 108 30.73 -11.45 10.55
N GLU A 109 31.23 -12.27 9.64
CA GLU A 109 32.45 -13.03 9.87
C GLU A 109 33.66 -12.11 10.08
N SER A 110 34.68 -12.61 10.77
CA SER A 110 35.96 -11.91 10.90
C SER A 110 36.51 -11.53 9.51
N ASN A 111 37.03 -10.30 9.39
CA ASN A 111 37.54 -9.72 8.15
C ASN A 111 36.51 -9.52 7.02
N TYR A 112 35.20 -9.60 7.30
CA TYR A 112 34.15 -9.38 6.30
C TYR A 112 34.34 -8.08 5.49
N PHE A 113 34.50 -6.95 6.18
CA PHE A 113 34.68 -5.64 5.53
C PHE A 113 36.00 -5.52 4.76
N ASN A 114 37.04 -6.28 5.13
CA ASN A 114 38.29 -6.33 4.37
C ASN A 114 38.08 -7.04 3.03
N ARG A 115 37.34 -8.17 3.03
CA ARG A 115 37.01 -8.93 1.81
C ARG A 115 36.08 -8.18 0.85
N LEU A 116 35.20 -7.34 1.38
CA LEU A 116 34.32 -6.47 0.59
C LEU A 116 35.04 -5.50 -0.35
N SER A 117 36.34 -5.27 -0.15
CA SER A 117 37.15 -4.44 -1.06
C SER A 117 37.34 -5.09 -2.44
N GLN A 118 37.17 -6.41 -2.54
CA GLN A 118 37.25 -7.14 -3.81
C GLN A 118 35.97 -6.95 -4.61
N LYS A 119 36.12 -6.56 -5.89
CA LYS A 119 34.98 -6.26 -6.77
C LYS A 119 34.04 -7.45 -6.92
N GLU A 120 34.55 -8.67 -7.07
CA GLU A 120 33.70 -9.86 -7.21
C GLU A 120 32.89 -10.12 -5.94
N VAL A 121 33.52 -9.98 -4.76
CA VAL A 121 32.87 -10.20 -3.46
C VAL A 121 31.80 -9.15 -3.21
N LEU A 122 32.09 -7.87 -3.50
CA LEU A 122 31.12 -6.79 -3.36
C LEU A 122 29.88 -7.02 -4.24
N GLN A 123 30.09 -7.43 -5.50
CA GLN A 123 28.98 -7.72 -6.42
C GLN A 123 28.16 -8.92 -5.94
N ALA A 124 28.81 -9.96 -5.42
CA ALA A 124 28.13 -11.14 -4.88
C ALA A 124 27.29 -10.80 -3.64
N GLU A 125 27.83 -10.04 -2.68
CA GLU A 125 27.12 -9.62 -1.46
C GLU A 125 25.98 -8.64 -1.77
N PHE A 126 26.16 -7.76 -2.76
CA PHE A 126 25.09 -6.89 -3.23
C PHE A 126 23.93 -7.69 -3.84
N GLN A 127 24.24 -8.65 -4.72
CA GLN A 127 23.22 -9.47 -5.38
C GLN A 127 22.50 -10.39 -4.37
N SER A 128 23.23 -11.01 -3.44
CA SER A 128 22.65 -11.85 -2.40
C SER A 128 21.64 -11.06 -1.55
N THR A 129 22.02 -9.84 -1.18
CA THR A 129 21.18 -8.90 -0.44
C THR A 129 19.90 -8.59 -1.21
N ILE A 130 20.00 -8.14 -2.48
CA ILE A 130 18.84 -7.85 -3.33
C ILE A 130 17.91 -9.07 -3.44
N ASN A 131 18.46 -10.26 -3.64
CA ASN A 131 17.67 -11.48 -3.81
C ASN A 131 16.80 -11.79 -2.57
N VAL A 132 17.29 -11.51 -1.36
CA VAL A 132 16.50 -11.70 -0.12
C VAL A 132 15.30 -10.76 -0.11
N TYR A 133 15.50 -9.48 -0.39
CA TYR A 133 14.42 -8.49 -0.46
C TYR A 133 13.44 -8.77 -1.58
N MET A 134 13.92 -9.12 -2.77
CA MET A 134 13.08 -9.47 -3.92
C MET A 134 12.23 -10.71 -3.63
N LYS A 135 12.80 -11.75 -3.02
CA LYS A 135 12.04 -12.93 -2.62
C LYS A 135 10.96 -12.58 -1.59
N GLU A 136 11.25 -11.68 -0.66
CA GLU A 136 10.27 -11.24 0.32
C GLU A 136 9.12 -10.44 -0.32
N ILE A 137 9.44 -9.53 -1.23
CA ILE A 137 8.45 -8.79 -2.02
C ILE A 137 7.61 -9.74 -2.87
N GLN A 138 8.23 -10.74 -3.50
CA GLN A 138 7.52 -11.76 -4.27
C GLN A 138 6.62 -12.62 -3.40
N ASN A 139 7.07 -13.04 -2.21
CA ASN A 139 6.26 -13.81 -1.26
C ASN A 139 5.05 -13.00 -0.79
N LEU A 140 5.25 -11.72 -0.46
CA LEU A 140 4.16 -10.79 -0.15
C LEU A 140 3.19 -10.74 -1.34
N THR A 141 3.70 -10.45 -2.53
CA THR A 141 2.90 -10.36 -3.76
C THR A 141 2.11 -11.66 -3.99
N HIS A 142 2.73 -12.83 -3.92
CA HIS A 142 2.05 -14.10 -4.11
C HIS A 142 0.95 -14.36 -3.06
N ASN A 143 1.23 -14.09 -1.78
CA ASN A 143 0.24 -14.26 -0.72
C ASN A 143 -0.97 -13.33 -0.88
N TYR A 144 -0.76 -12.13 -1.42
CA TYR A 144 -1.82 -11.14 -1.62
C TYR A 144 -2.54 -11.25 -2.97
N PHE A 145 -1.89 -11.77 -4.00
CA PHE A 145 -2.44 -11.91 -5.36
C PHE A 145 -2.69 -13.37 -5.76
N LYS A 146 -2.92 -14.27 -4.80
CA LYS A 146 -3.28 -15.67 -5.11
C LYS A 146 -4.48 -15.70 -6.07
N PRO A 147 -4.34 -16.25 -7.29
CA PRO A 147 -5.49 -16.43 -8.17
C PRO A 147 -6.42 -17.46 -7.52
N HIS A 148 -7.66 -17.06 -7.24
CA HIS A 148 -8.65 -17.96 -6.69
C HIS A 148 -9.24 -18.83 -7.81
N ASN A 149 -9.03 -20.14 -7.70
CA ASN A 149 -9.73 -21.12 -8.54
C ASN A 149 -11.19 -21.22 -8.07
N GLU A 150 -12.13 -21.19 -9.02
CA GLU A 150 -13.60 -21.26 -8.82
C GLU A 150 -14.11 -22.46 -7.98
N LYS A 151 -13.25 -23.43 -7.65
CA LYS A 151 -13.65 -24.72 -7.05
C LYS A 151 -13.49 -24.82 -5.52
N GLN A 152 -13.09 -23.76 -4.83
CA GLN A 152 -12.91 -23.79 -3.36
C GLN A 152 -13.50 -22.55 -2.68
N TYR A 153 -14.81 -22.34 -2.84
CA TYR A 153 -15.57 -21.45 -1.95
C TYR A 153 -15.95 -22.19 -0.65
N THR A 154 -14.96 -22.60 0.14
CA THR A 154 -15.14 -22.96 1.55
C THR A 154 -14.69 -21.79 2.41
N HIS A 155 -15.25 -20.59 2.20
CA HIS A 155 -14.96 -19.47 3.09
C HIS A 155 -15.94 -19.50 4.27
N THR A 156 -15.44 -20.03 5.38
CA THR A 156 -16.04 -20.07 6.73
C THR A 156 -16.10 -18.68 7.35
N ARG A 157 -16.77 -17.71 6.70
CA ARG A 157 -17.25 -16.54 7.43
C ARG A 157 -18.57 -16.93 8.07
N PRO A 158 -18.68 -17.00 9.41
CA PRO A 158 -19.94 -17.35 10.07
C PRO A 158 -21.00 -16.33 9.64
N CYS A 159 -21.89 -16.73 8.73
CA CYS A 159 -23.08 -15.96 8.37
C CYS A 159 -24.11 -16.17 9.47
N TYR A 160 -24.65 -15.10 10.04
CA TYR A 160 -25.61 -15.22 11.14
C TYR A 160 -26.91 -15.90 10.67
N ASN A 161 -27.21 -15.79 9.37
CA ASN A 161 -28.31 -16.47 8.67
C ASN A 161 -27.88 -16.87 7.25
N LYS A 162 -28.37 -18.01 6.74
CA LYS A 162 -28.14 -18.40 5.33
C LYS A 162 -28.78 -17.36 4.38
N PRO A 163 -28.16 -17.00 3.25
CA PRO A 163 -28.76 -16.09 2.29
C PRO A 163 -30.04 -16.72 1.71
N SER A 164 -31.19 -16.10 1.95
CA SER A 164 -32.50 -16.55 1.44
C SER A 164 -33.12 -15.47 0.58
N GLY A 165 -33.55 -15.81 -0.65
CA GLY A 165 -34.22 -14.88 -1.56
C GLY A 165 -33.30 -13.90 -2.29
N VAL A 166 -32.04 -14.27 -2.54
CA VAL A 166 -31.13 -13.42 -3.33
C VAL A 166 -31.57 -13.44 -4.80
N ALA A 167 -32.24 -12.38 -5.25
CA ALA A 167 -32.52 -12.15 -6.67
C ALA A 167 -31.20 -11.92 -7.43
N PHE A 168 -30.95 -12.75 -8.45
CA PHE A 168 -29.87 -12.55 -9.41
C PHE A 168 -30.35 -11.64 -10.54
N ALA A 169 -29.43 -10.93 -11.20
CA ALA A 169 -29.77 -10.07 -12.31
C ALA A 169 -30.50 -10.86 -13.42
N PRO A 170 -31.65 -10.37 -13.94
CA PRO A 170 -32.44 -11.08 -14.93
C PRO A 170 -31.63 -11.38 -16.20
N GLY A 171 -31.61 -12.64 -16.66
CA GLY A 171 -31.00 -13.03 -17.93
C GLY A 171 -29.48 -13.26 -17.92
N SER A 172 -28.84 -13.27 -16.74
CA SER A 172 -27.39 -13.57 -16.60
C SER A 172 -27.15 -14.79 -15.71
N THR A 173 -26.23 -15.67 -16.10
CA THR A 173 -25.70 -16.74 -15.23
C THR A 173 -24.96 -16.10 -14.04
N PRO A 174 -25.32 -16.43 -12.78
CA PRO A 174 -24.65 -15.86 -11.61
C PRO A 174 -23.17 -16.24 -11.59
N ALA A 175 -22.28 -15.25 -11.65
CA ALA A 175 -20.84 -15.45 -11.65
C ALA A 175 -20.25 -15.00 -10.33
N TYR A 176 -19.26 -15.73 -9.81
CA TYR A 176 -18.61 -15.35 -8.57
C TYR A 176 -17.94 -13.98 -8.66
N LEU A 177 -18.04 -13.22 -7.58
CA LEU A 177 -17.38 -11.93 -7.41
C LEU A 177 -16.10 -12.08 -6.61
N ASN A 178 -15.14 -11.19 -6.82
CA ASN A 178 -13.97 -11.10 -5.94
C ASN A 178 -14.44 -10.70 -4.53
N ASP A 179 -14.00 -11.39 -3.48
CA ASP A 179 -14.30 -11.13 -2.07
C ASP A 179 -13.04 -11.09 -1.18
N HIS A 180 -11.87 -11.05 -1.81
CA HIS A 180 -10.55 -11.06 -1.17
C HIS A 180 -9.70 -9.85 -1.56
N ARG A 181 -10.34 -8.70 -1.82
CA ARG A 181 -9.62 -7.45 -2.10
C ARG A 181 -8.75 -7.06 -0.91
N SER A 182 -7.46 -6.83 -1.13
CA SER A 182 -6.53 -6.43 -0.06
C SER A 182 -6.35 -4.91 -0.03
N PHE A 183 -6.51 -4.32 1.15
CA PHE A 183 -6.21 -2.91 1.40
C PHE A 183 -4.74 -2.57 1.10
N PHE A 184 -3.80 -3.44 1.50
CA PHE A 184 -2.38 -3.23 1.27
C PHE A 184 -2.02 -3.27 -0.22
N VAL A 185 -2.66 -4.17 -0.98
CA VAL A 185 -2.51 -4.22 -2.45
C VAL A 185 -3.01 -2.93 -3.08
N TYR A 186 -4.20 -2.47 -2.67
CA TYR A 186 -4.74 -1.21 -3.16
C TYR A 186 -3.77 -0.04 -2.87
N LEU A 187 -3.24 0.04 -1.65
CA LEU A 187 -2.33 1.10 -1.25
C LEU A 187 -1.02 1.07 -2.05
N LEU A 188 -0.40 -0.11 -2.17
CA LEU A 188 0.83 -0.31 -2.90
C LEU A 188 0.66 0.04 -4.40
N LEU A 189 -0.38 -0.48 -5.05
CA LEU A 189 -0.64 -0.19 -6.46
C LEU A 189 -1.01 1.28 -6.68
N SER A 190 -1.73 1.91 -5.75
CA SER A 190 -2.05 3.33 -5.84
C SER A 190 -0.79 4.20 -5.77
N ILE A 191 0.20 3.85 -4.94
CA ILE A 191 1.48 4.56 -4.89
C ILE A 191 2.29 4.30 -6.18
N LEU A 192 2.42 3.05 -6.60
CA LEU A 192 3.20 2.66 -7.78
C LEU A 192 2.65 3.26 -9.09
N THR A 193 1.33 3.41 -9.18
CA THR A 193 0.65 3.96 -10.36
C THR A 193 0.35 5.45 -10.23
N LEU A 194 0.89 6.13 -9.21
CA LEU A 194 0.66 7.56 -8.96
C LEU A 194 -0.83 7.94 -8.91
N GLY A 195 -1.64 7.09 -8.30
CA GLY A 195 -3.07 7.30 -8.11
C GLY A 195 -3.96 6.81 -9.26
N VAL A 196 -3.41 6.38 -10.39
CA VAL A 196 -4.21 5.86 -11.52
C VAL A 196 -4.99 4.60 -11.14
N TYR A 197 -4.42 3.74 -10.29
CA TYR A 197 -5.11 2.54 -9.80
C TYR A 197 -6.42 2.83 -9.06
N ASN A 198 -6.61 4.04 -8.52
CA ASN A 198 -7.86 4.43 -7.87
C ASN A 198 -9.06 4.38 -8.84
N PHE A 199 -8.86 4.68 -10.13
CA PHE A 199 -9.92 4.56 -11.14
C PHE A 199 -10.32 3.11 -11.41
N PHE A 200 -9.35 2.21 -11.43
CA PHE A 200 -9.63 0.77 -11.52
C PHE A 200 -10.40 0.28 -10.28
N TYR A 201 -10.01 0.75 -9.09
CA TYR A 201 -10.73 0.46 -7.85
C TYR A 201 -12.19 0.92 -7.89
N VAL A 202 -12.46 2.18 -8.29
CA VAL A 202 -13.83 2.72 -8.42
C VAL A 202 -14.67 1.88 -9.39
N TYR A 203 -14.10 1.53 -10.56
CA TYR A 203 -14.77 0.67 -11.54
C TYR A 203 -15.17 -0.69 -10.93
N GLU A 204 -14.22 -1.36 -10.29
CA GLU A 204 -14.42 -2.70 -9.74
C GLU A 204 -15.42 -2.69 -8.57
N MET A 205 -15.36 -1.67 -7.72
CA MET A 205 -16.31 -1.49 -6.60
C MET A 205 -17.72 -1.20 -7.09
N ALA A 206 -17.89 -0.33 -8.09
CA ALA A 206 -19.21 -0.03 -8.68
C ALA A 206 -19.82 -1.29 -9.30
N ARG A 207 -19.05 -2.01 -10.12
CA ARG A 207 -19.49 -3.25 -10.78
C ARG A 207 -19.90 -4.31 -9.74
N SER A 208 -19.06 -4.53 -8.74
CA SER A 208 -19.31 -5.54 -7.71
C SER A 208 -20.51 -5.19 -6.84
N ALA A 209 -20.68 -3.91 -6.45
CA ALA A 209 -21.89 -3.45 -5.75
C ALA A 209 -23.15 -3.64 -6.59
N ASN A 210 -23.12 -3.29 -7.88
CA ASN A 210 -24.29 -3.42 -8.75
C ASN A 210 -24.74 -4.88 -8.95
N ILE A 211 -23.79 -5.83 -8.96
CA ILE A 211 -24.11 -7.25 -9.07
C ILE A 211 -24.56 -7.80 -7.70
N ALA A 212 -23.80 -7.55 -6.63
CA ALA A 212 -24.08 -8.11 -5.33
C ALA A 212 -25.30 -7.50 -4.64
N CYS A 213 -25.61 -6.23 -4.91
CA CYS A 213 -26.77 -5.55 -4.34
C CYS A 213 -27.95 -5.50 -5.32
N ALA A 214 -27.94 -6.31 -6.39
CA ALA A 214 -29.03 -6.34 -7.37
C ALA A 214 -30.39 -6.62 -6.70
N GLY A 215 -31.42 -5.84 -7.08
CA GLY A 215 -32.77 -5.94 -6.53
C GLY A 215 -33.08 -4.99 -5.38
N ASP A 216 -32.16 -4.11 -4.99
CA ASP A 216 -32.38 -3.07 -3.97
C ASP A 216 -32.99 -1.77 -4.50
N GLY A 217 -33.19 -1.65 -5.81
CA GLY A 217 -33.72 -0.44 -6.46
C GLY A 217 -32.70 0.70 -6.59
N GLU A 218 -31.45 0.49 -6.18
CA GLU A 218 -30.37 1.46 -6.30
C GLU A 218 -29.35 1.05 -7.37
N HIS A 219 -28.57 2.03 -7.85
CA HIS A 219 -27.49 1.78 -8.80
C HIS A 219 -26.28 2.64 -8.46
N THR A 220 -25.14 1.99 -8.23
CA THR A 220 -23.86 2.65 -8.00
C THR A 220 -23.29 3.11 -9.34
N THR A 221 -23.07 4.41 -9.48
CA THR A 221 -22.53 5.01 -10.71
C THR A 221 -21.15 4.44 -11.04
N GLY A 222 -20.97 4.10 -12.32
CA GLY A 222 -19.72 3.56 -12.84
C GLY A 222 -18.63 4.62 -13.02
N LEU A 223 -17.46 4.15 -13.46
CA LEU A 223 -16.24 4.96 -13.58
C LEU A 223 -16.41 6.22 -14.45
N LEU A 224 -17.11 6.13 -15.58
CA LEU A 224 -17.27 7.27 -16.49
C LEU A 224 -18.04 8.41 -15.83
N SER A 225 -19.20 8.10 -15.25
CA SER A 225 -20.00 9.07 -14.50
C SER A 225 -19.23 9.62 -13.30
N PHE A 226 -18.44 8.78 -12.63
CA PHE A 226 -17.57 9.21 -11.54
C PHE A 226 -16.55 10.26 -12.01
N ILE A 227 -15.81 10.02 -13.08
CA ILE A 227 -14.81 10.97 -13.59
C ILE A 227 -15.48 12.29 -13.99
N LEU A 228 -16.59 12.24 -14.74
CA LEU A 228 -17.27 13.42 -15.24
C LEU A 228 -17.83 14.29 -14.09
N LEU A 229 -18.55 13.66 -13.16
CA LEU A 229 -19.15 14.37 -12.04
C LEU A 229 -18.10 14.90 -11.07
N ASN A 230 -17.01 14.16 -10.86
CA ASN A 230 -15.92 14.61 -10.00
C ASN A 230 -15.17 15.81 -10.60
N LEU A 231 -15.06 15.89 -11.94
CA LEU A 231 -14.54 17.07 -12.62
C LEU A 231 -15.48 18.28 -12.49
N ILE A 232 -16.79 18.08 -12.73
CA ILE A 232 -17.81 19.15 -12.67
C ILE A 232 -17.96 19.72 -11.25
N THR A 233 -17.88 18.84 -10.24
CA THR A 233 -18.05 19.21 -8.83
C THR A 233 -16.73 19.54 -8.13
N CYS A 234 -15.62 19.71 -8.87
CA CYS A 234 -14.30 20.04 -8.32
C CYS A 234 -13.87 19.09 -7.17
N GLY A 235 -14.13 17.79 -7.31
CA GLY A 235 -13.73 16.79 -6.32
C GLY A 235 -14.78 16.48 -5.23
N PHE A 236 -15.87 17.25 -5.13
CA PHE A 236 -16.89 17.02 -4.10
C PHE A 236 -17.70 15.74 -4.33
N TYR A 237 -17.91 15.36 -5.60
CA TYR A 237 -18.66 14.15 -5.92
C TYR A 237 -18.02 12.88 -5.35
N ASN A 238 -16.68 12.84 -5.21
CA ASN A 238 -16.01 11.72 -4.56
C ASN A 238 -16.56 11.43 -3.16
N PHE A 239 -16.83 12.46 -2.34
CA PHE A 239 -17.39 12.26 -1.00
C PHE A 239 -18.80 11.66 -1.05
N TYR A 240 -19.64 12.18 -1.95
CA TYR A 240 -20.98 11.66 -2.17
C TYR A 240 -20.96 10.21 -2.66
N TRP A 241 -20.09 9.89 -3.62
CA TRP A 241 -19.99 8.54 -4.17
C TRP A 241 -19.60 7.52 -3.10
N GLN A 242 -18.60 7.85 -2.28
CA GLN A 242 -18.14 7.01 -1.18
C GLN A 242 -19.22 6.83 -0.10
N TYR A 243 -19.96 7.90 0.19
CA TYR A 243 -21.12 7.85 1.09
C TYR A 243 -22.24 6.94 0.57
N ALA A 244 -22.64 7.13 -0.70
CA ALA A 244 -23.72 6.39 -1.32
C ALA A 244 -23.40 4.88 -1.42
N LEU A 245 -22.18 4.54 -1.84
CA LEU A 245 -21.71 3.16 -1.87
C LEU A 245 -21.78 2.52 -0.48
N ALA A 246 -21.28 3.19 0.56
CA ALA A 246 -21.23 2.62 1.91
C ALA A 246 -22.63 2.46 2.53
N ASN A 247 -23.56 3.38 2.29
CA ASN A 247 -24.95 3.21 2.68
C ASN A 247 -25.58 1.99 2.01
N ARG A 248 -25.36 1.82 0.71
CA ARG A 248 -25.89 0.70 -0.05
C ARG A 248 -25.34 -0.65 0.40
N LEU A 249 -24.05 -0.71 0.76
CA LEU A 249 -23.46 -1.90 1.35
C LEU A 249 -24.06 -2.20 2.73
N SER A 250 -24.24 -1.17 3.57
CA SER A 250 -24.83 -1.33 4.90
C SER A 250 -26.29 -1.80 4.86
N SER A 251 -27.11 -1.28 3.93
CA SER A 251 -28.50 -1.70 3.76
C SER A 251 -28.65 -3.13 3.24
N ASN A 252 -27.74 -3.59 2.39
CA ASN A 252 -27.76 -4.95 1.84
C ASN A 252 -27.06 -5.99 2.72
N GLY A 253 -26.27 -5.58 3.72
CA GLY A 253 -25.59 -6.49 4.66
C GLY A 253 -26.50 -7.55 5.29
N PRO A 254 -27.66 -7.17 5.88
CA PRO A 254 -28.59 -8.10 6.49
C PRO A 254 -29.12 -9.20 5.55
N ARG A 255 -29.27 -8.92 4.24
CA ARG A 255 -29.70 -9.91 3.23
C ARG A 255 -28.75 -11.10 3.13
N TYR A 256 -27.48 -10.88 3.43
CA TYR A 256 -26.43 -11.88 3.41
C TYR A 256 -26.07 -12.42 4.79
N GLY A 257 -26.82 -12.04 5.84
CA GLY A 257 -26.52 -12.44 7.22
C GLY A 257 -25.31 -11.71 7.83
N TYR A 258 -24.92 -10.56 7.26
CA TYR A 258 -23.80 -9.73 7.72
C TYR A 258 -24.27 -8.31 8.09
N PRO A 259 -24.63 -8.03 9.35
CA PRO A 259 -24.96 -6.67 9.76
C PRO A 259 -23.70 -5.79 9.68
N ILE A 260 -23.70 -4.82 8.76
CA ILE A 260 -22.60 -3.88 8.57
C ILE A 260 -22.92 -2.60 9.35
N GLN A 261 -22.13 -2.34 10.39
CA GLN A 261 -22.30 -1.17 11.26
C GLN A 261 -21.84 0.12 10.57
N GLU A 262 -20.80 0.05 9.74
CA GLU A 262 -20.23 1.23 9.09
C GLU A 262 -21.03 1.60 7.84
N ASN A 263 -21.87 2.63 7.98
CA ASN A 263 -22.68 3.19 6.91
C ASN A 263 -22.00 4.37 6.22
N GLY A 264 -22.70 5.02 5.29
CA GLY A 264 -22.22 6.19 4.56
C GLY A 264 -21.77 7.32 5.48
N THR A 265 -22.48 7.58 6.58
CA THR A 265 -22.12 8.62 7.55
C THR A 265 -20.79 8.31 8.23
N THR A 266 -20.55 7.05 8.63
CA THR A 266 -19.26 6.63 9.19
C THR A 266 -18.12 6.88 8.21
N ILE A 267 -18.29 6.50 6.95
CA ILE A 267 -17.28 6.72 5.90
C ILE A 267 -17.06 8.22 5.66
N LEU A 268 -18.13 9.01 5.59
CA LEU A 268 -18.05 10.45 5.39
C LEU A 268 -17.32 11.15 6.54
N LEU A 269 -17.53 10.72 7.79
CA LEU A 269 -16.84 11.24 8.97
C LEU A 269 -15.33 11.01 8.87
N TRP A 270 -14.91 9.80 8.47
CA TRP A 270 -13.49 9.50 8.23
C TRP A 270 -12.90 10.31 7.09
N LEU A 271 -13.66 10.54 6.01
CA LEU A 271 -13.22 11.34 4.86
C LEU A 271 -13.08 12.83 5.19
N LEU A 272 -13.99 13.41 5.98
CA LEU A 272 -13.98 14.85 6.29
C LEU A 272 -13.11 15.17 7.50
N PHE A 273 -13.42 14.58 8.65
CA PHE A 273 -12.76 14.89 9.92
C PHE A 273 -11.53 14.03 10.16
N GLY A 274 -11.58 12.75 9.79
CA GLY A 274 -10.43 11.86 9.93
C GLY A 274 -9.23 12.28 9.06
N SER A 275 -9.49 12.96 7.94
CA SER A 275 -8.44 13.50 7.07
C SER A 275 -7.59 14.59 7.74
N TRP A 276 -8.11 15.27 8.77
CA TRP A 276 -7.36 16.28 9.53
C TRP A 276 -6.27 15.67 10.41
N ILE A 277 -6.31 14.36 10.65
CA ILE A 277 -5.29 13.59 11.37
C ILE A 277 -4.24 13.11 10.37
N CYS A 278 -3.57 14.06 9.69
CA CYS A 278 -2.50 13.79 8.71
C CYS A 278 -2.91 12.81 7.59
N GLY A 279 -4.16 12.86 7.12
CA GLY A 279 -4.64 11.99 6.04
C GLY A 279 -4.91 10.53 6.43
N ILE A 280 -4.78 10.16 7.71
CA ILE A 280 -5.07 8.79 8.19
C ILE A 280 -6.54 8.42 7.97
N GLY A 281 -7.47 9.37 8.07
CA GLY A 281 -8.88 9.12 7.85
C GLY A 281 -9.22 8.62 6.45
N LEU A 282 -8.51 9.09 5.41
CA LEU A 282 -8.67 8.58 4.04
C LEU A 282 -8.34 7.08 3.97
N LEU A 283 -7.26 6.66 4.64
CA LEU A 283 -6.83 5.26 4.66
C LEU A 283 -7.83 4.37 5.40
N ILE A 284 -8.37 4.84 6.52
CA ILE A 284 -9.38 4.10 7.30
C ILE A 284 -10.68 3.98 6.49
N ALA A 285 -11.14 5.05 5.84
CA ALA A 285 -12.34 5.01 5.00
C ALA A 285 -12.23 3.96 3.88
N ILE A 286 -11.09 3.92 3.18
CA ILE A 286 -10.84 2.95 2.12
C ILE A 286 -10.76 1.52 2.69
N TYR A 287 -10.07 1.33 3.81
CA TYR A 287 -10.00 0.04 4.50
C TYR A 287 -11.41 -0.49 4.84
N LEU A 288 -12.26 0.35 5.43
CA LEU A 288 -13.63 -0.01 5.79
C LEU A 288 -14.49 -0.37 4.58
N GLN A 289 -14.38 0.39 3.48
CA GLN A 289 -15.09 0.06 2.25
C GLN A 289 -14.64 -1.27 1.64
N ILE A 290 -13.33 -1.51 1.54
CA ILE A 290 -12.79 -2.77 1.03
C ILE A 290 -13.28 -3.95 1.88
N LYS A 291 -13.24 -3.79 3.21
CA LYS A 291 -13.74 -4.77 4.16
C LYS A 291 -15.22 -5.07 3.92
N ASN A 292 -16.07 -4.04 3.87
CA ASN A 292 -17.52 -4.17 3.73
C ASN A 292 -17.91 -4.75 2.36
N MET A 293 -17.24 -4.33 1.29
CA MET A 293 -17.44 -4.90 -0.05
C MET A 293 -17.09 -6.39 -0.09
N ASN A 294 -15.96 -6.77 0.50
CA ASN A 294 -15.56 -8.17 0.57
C ASN A 294 -16.56 -9.02 1.37
N ILE A 295 -17.15 -8.47 2.43
CA ILE A 295 -18.22 -9.15 3.19
C ILE A 295 -19.45 -9.39 2.32
N ILE A 296 -19.92 -8.36 1.62
CA ILE A 296 -21.08 -8.46 0.72
C ILE A 296 -20.82 -9.45 -0.43
N CYS A 297 -19.64 -9.36 -1.08
CA CYS A 297 -19.28 -10.27 -2.17
C CYS A 297 -19.17 -11.73 -1.68
N ALA A 298 -18.65 -11.96 -0.47
CA ALA A 298 -18.60 -13.30 0.11
C ALA A 298 -20.01 -13.87 0.34
N GLY A 299 -20.93 -13.06 0.87
CA GLY A 299 -22.34 -13.44 1.03
C GLY A 299 -23.04 -13.73 -0.30
N TYR A 300 -22.78 -12.92 -1.32
CA TYR A 300 -23.25 -13.16 -2.68
C TYR A 300 -22.71 -14.48 -3.25
N ASN A 301 -21.41 -14.73 -3.12
CA ASN A 301 -20.77 -15.96 -3.59
C ASN A 301 -21.35 -17.21 -2.93
N GLN A 302 -21.69 -17.14 -1.64
CA GLN A 302 -22.39 -18.23 -0.95
C GLN A 302 -23.79 -18.46 -1.54
N ALA A 303 -24.53 -17.38 -1.86
CA ALA A 303 -25.84 -17.50 -2.50
C ALA A 303 -25.74 -18.12 -3.91
N VAL A 304 -24.71 -17.74 -4.68
CA VAL A 304 -24.39 -18.34 -5.99
C VAL A 304 -24.09 -19.84 -5.85
N ALA A 305 -23.25 -20.22 -4.88
CA ALA A 305 -22.92 -21.62 -4.64
C ALA A 305 -24.18 -22.45 -4.28
N ASN A 306 -25.05 -21.91 -3.42
CA ASN A 306 -26.32 -22.55 -3.08
C ASN A 306 -27.26 -22.70 -4.29
N HIS A 307 -27.27 -21.71 -5.19
CA HIS A 307 -28.08 -21.76 -6.41
C HIS A 307 -27.66 -22.90 -7.33
N TYR A 308 -26.35 -23.10 -7.52
CA TYR A 308 -25.83 -24.21 -8.32
C TYR A 308 -26.00 -25.59 -7.67
N GLN A 309 -26.09 -25.67 -6.35
CA GLN A 309 -26.38 -26.92 -5.65
C GLN A 309 -27.85 -27.37 -5.76
N GLN A 310 -28.76 -26.46 -6.11
CA GLN A 310 -30.20 -26.71 -6.21
C GLN A 310 -30.65 -27.04 -7.65
N GLN A 311 -29.77 -26.91 -8.64
CA GLN A 311 -29.99 -27.31 -10.04
C GLN A 311 -29.47 -28.73 -10.29
#